data_AF-A0A8T5HIY7-F1
#
_entry.id   AF-A0A8T5HIY7-F1
#
_cell.length_a   1.000
_cell.length_b   1.000
_cell.length_c   1.000
_cell.angle_alpha   90.00
_cell.angle_beta   90.00
_cell.angle_gamma   90.00
#
_symmetry.space_group_name_H-M   'P 1'
#
loop_
_entity.id
_entity.type
_entity.pdbx_description
1 polymer ?
#
loop_
_entity_poly.entity_id
_entity_poly.type
_entity_poly.pdbx_seq_one_letter_code
_entity_poly.pdbx_strand_id
1 'polypeptide(L)'
;MTSENKDLVAYCGLYCPKCYKMVVSEAADNLKKALNNTHICDSKNKSSNEFLDELDKLVKLKCINFCKAFGGSDTCKIRLCCRSKTIAGCWECNCFEKCNLLTNQFLVNIRKINQQGLDAFIKSVL
;
A
#
# COMPACT_ATOMS: atom_id res chain seq x y z
N MET A 1 -16.24 -8.16 9.14
CA MET A 1 -14.88 -7.63 8.90
C MET A 1 -13.95 -8.35 9.85
N THR A 2 -12.98 -9.09 9.33
CA THR A 2 -12.01 -9.83 10.15
C THR A 2 -10.93 -8.88 10.67
N SER A 3 -10.25 -9.25 11.76
CA SER A 3 -9.10 -8.52 12.31
C SER A 3 -8.00 -8.28 11.26
N GLU A 4 -7.85 -9.19 10.31
CA GLU A 4 -6.85 -9.17 9.24
C GLU A 4 -6.86 -7.87 8.41
N ASN A 5 -8.04 -7.28 8.16
CA ASN A 5 -8.13 -6.03 7.39
C ASN A 5 -7.60 -4.80 8.15
N LYS A 6 -7.58 -4.84 9.49
CA LYS A 6 -7.05 -3.73 10.32
C LYS A 6 -5.52 -3.67 10.28
N ASP A 7 -4.87 -4.81 10.05
CA ASP A 7 -3.42 -4.89 9.93
C ASP A 7 -2.90 -4.42 8.57
N LEU A 8 -3.80 -4.31 7.58
CA LEU A 8 -3.54 -3.69 6.28
C LEU A 8 -3.46 -2.16 6.35
N VAL A 9 -3.87 -1.54 7.46
CA VAL A 9 -3.67 -0.11 7.69
C VAL A 9 -2.32 0.10 8.36
N ALA A 10 -1.38 0.71 7.64
CA ALA A 10 -0.05 1.03 8.11
C ALA A 10 -0.09 2.06 9.25
N TYR A 11 1.00 2.15 10.04
CA TYR A 11 1.09 3.11 11.15
C TYR A 11 0.80 4.57 10.75
N CYS A 12 1.13 4.97 9.52
CA CYS A 12 0.84 6.32 8.98
C CYS A 12 -0.61 6.51 8.47
N GLY A 13 -1.49 5.52 8.61
CA GLY A 13 -2.87 5.58 8.09
C GLY A 13 -3.00 5.26 6.60
N LEU A 14 -1.93 4.84 5.91
CA LEU A 14 -2.06 4.29 4.56
C LEU A 14 -2.72 2.92 4.58
N TYR A 15 -3.70 2.71 3.70
CA TYR A 15 -4.24 1.38 3.44
C TYR A 15 -3.36 0.66 2.42
N CYS A 16 -2.62 -0.35 2.85
CA CYS A 16 -1.61 -1.03 2.05
C CYS A 16 -2.13 -1.57 0.70
N PRO A 17 -3.33 -2.17 0.59
CA PRO A 17 -3.86 -2.65 -0.69
C PRO A 17 -4.02 -1.55 -1.74
N LYS A 18 -4.32 -0.31 -1.33
CA LYS A 18 -4.41 0.85 -2.24
C LYS A 18 -3.12 1.67 -2.31
N CYS A 19 -2.01 1.16 -1.78
CA CYS A 19 -0.70 1.77 -1.98
C CYS A 19 -0.29 1.69 -3.45
N TYR A 20 0.33 2.75 -3.98
CA TYR A 20 0.77 2.80 -5.38
C TYR A 20 1.58 1.55 -5.78
N LYS A 21 2.44 1.03 -4.89
CA LYS A 21 3.24 -0.17 -5.15
C LYS A 21 2.39 -1.39 -5.44
N MET A 22 1.32 -1.59 -4.67
CA MET A 22 0.40 -2.71 -4.85
C MET A 22 -0.42 -2.55 -6.12
N VAL A 23 -1.00 -1.35 -6.33
CA VAL A 23 -1.81 -1.04 -7.51
C VAL A 23 -1.00 -1.21 -8.81
N VAL A 24 0.22 -0.65 -8.86
CA VAL A 24 1.09 -0.73 -10.04
C VAL A 24 1.58 -2.16 -10.26
N SER A 25 1.97 -2.87 -9.19
CA SER A 25 2.41 -4.27 -9.28
C SER A 25 1.32 -5.18 -9.83
N GLU A 26 0.09 -5.05 -9.31
CA GLU A 26 -1.06 -5.85 -9.74
C GLU A 26 -1.45 -5.54 -11.19
N ALA A 27 -1.47 -4.26 -11.58
CA ALA A 27 -1.74 -3.86 -12.95
C ALA A 27 -0.68 -4.43 -13.93
N ALA A 28 0.60 -4.38 -13.55
CA ALA A 28 1.69 -4.92 -14.36
C ALA A 28 1.60 -6.46 -14.50
N ASP A 29 1.30 -7.17 -13.41
CA ASP A 29 1.14 -8.63 -13.42
C ASP A 29 -0.04 -9.05 -14.31
N ASN A 30 -1.18 -8.36 -14.18
CA ASN A 30 -2.37 -8.61 -14.99
C ASN A 30 -2.10 -8.37 -16.48
N LEU A 31 -1.43 -7.27 -16.83
CA LEU A 31 -1.06 -6.99 -18.22
C LEU A 31 -0.10 -8.04 -18.76
N LYS A 32 0.94 -8.41 -18.02
CA LYS A 32 1.90 -9.44 -18.43
C LYS A 32 1.21 -10.79 -18.67
N LYS A 33 0.32 -11.21 -17.77
CA LYS A 33 -0.49 -12.43 -17.93
C LYS A 33 -1.37 -12.37 -19.17
N ALA A 34 -2.04 -11.25 -19.41
CA ALA A 34 -2.87 -11.05 -20.60
C ALA A 34 -2.03 -11.18 -21.89
N LEU A 35 -0.86 -10.56 -21.94
CA LEU A 35 0.04 -10.63 -23.10
C LEU A 35 0.56 -12.05 -23.36
N ASN A 36 0.90 -12.80 -22.31
CA ASN A 36 1.40 -14.17 -22.44
C ASN A 36 0.30 -15.18 -22.80
N ASN A 37 -0.94 -14.96 -22.35
CA ASN A 37 -2.05 -15.90 -22.53
C ASN A 37 -2.93 -15.59 -23.74
N THR A 38 -2.71 -14.46 -24.42
CA THR A 38 -3.47 -14.09 -25.62
C THR A 38 -2.78 -14.61 -26.86
N HIS A 39 -3.52 -15.29 -27.73
CA HIS A 39 -3.04 -15.63 -29.05
C HIS A 39 -3.00 -14.38 -29.93
N ILE A 40 -1.81 -13.87 -30.24
CA ILE A 40 -1.64 -12.70 -31.09
C ILE A 40 -1.49 -13.18 -32.54
N CYS A 41 -2.51 -12.89 -33.37
CA CYS A 41 -2.53 -13.30 -34.79
C CYS A 41 -1.56 -12.50 -35.67
N ASP A 42 -1.15 -11.29 -35.24
CA ASP A 42 -0.20 -10.44 -35.95
C ASP A 42 1.09 -10.26 -35.13
N SER A 43 2.20 -10.81 -35.63
CA SER A 43 3.51 -10.76 -34.96
C SER A 43 4.01 -9.34 -34.70
N LYS A 44 3.52 -8.32 -35.42
CA LYS A 44 3.88 -6.91 -35.18
C LYS A 44 3.31 -6.35 -33.89
N ASN A 45 2.22 -6.94 -33.39
CA ASN A 45 1.56 -6.53 -32.15
C ASN A 45 2.04 -7.32 -30.93
N LYS A 46 3.01 -8.23 -31.12
CA LYS A 46 3.61 -8.98 -30.02
C LYS A 46 4.51 -8.05 -29.21
N SER A 47 4.30 -8.00 -27.90
CA SER A 47 5.18 -7.26 -27.00
C SER A 47 6.62 -7.77 -27.10
N SER A 48 7.59 -6.85 -27.06
CA SER A 48 8.99 -7.19 -27.01
C SER A 48 9.35 -7.83 -25.67
N ASN A 49 10.41 -8.65 -25.66
CA ASN A 49 10.95 -9.20 -24.40
C ASN A 49 11.39 -8.07 -23.44
N GLU A 50 11.94 -6.98 -23.98
CA GLU A 50 12.32 -5.80 -23.20
C GLU A 50 11.11 -5.19 -22.46
N PHE A 51 9.95 -5.09 -23.11
CA PHE A 51 8.74 -4.61 -22.44
C PHE A 51 8.27 -5.57 -21.33
N LEU A 52 8.35 -6.88 -21.56
CA LEU A 52 8.02 -7.88 -20.54
C LEU A 52 8.97 -7.82 -19.34
N ASP A 53 10.26 -7.54 -19.57
CA ASP A 53 11.27 -7.35 -18.51
C ASP A 53 11.00 -6.07 -17.70
N GLU A 54 10.57 -4.99 -18.34
CA GLU A 54 10.12 -3.77 -17.63
C GLU A 54 8.88 -4.05 -16.78
N LEU A 55 7.91 -4.82 -17.28
CA LEU A 55 6.76 -5.24 -16.49
C LEU A 55 7.20 -6.06 -15.26
N ASP A 56 8.20 -6.94 -15.38
CA ASP A 56 8.72 -7.71 -14.24
C ASP A 56 9.31 -6.82 -13.14
N LYS A 57 9.95 -5.71 -13.50
CA LYS A 57 10.45 -4.73 -12.52
C LYS A 57 9.29 -4.09 -11.76
N LEU A 58 8.17 -3.80 -12.45
CA LEU A 58 6.97 -3.23 -11.83
C LEU A 58 6.24 -4.24 -10.94
N VAL A 59 6.15 -5.51 -11.36
CA VAL A 59 5.57 -6.59 -10.53
C VAL A 59 6.33 -6.71 -9.20
N LYS A 60 7.65 -6.58 -9.21
CA LYS A 60 8.50 -6.65 -8.01
C LYS A 60 8.32 -5.48 -7.04
N LEU A 61 7.54 -4.45 -7.38
CA LEU A 61 7.19 -3.38 -6.43
C LEU A 61 6.32 -3.89 -5.27
N LYS A 62 5.64 -5.04 -5.42
CA LYS A 62 4.78 -5.62 -4.40
C LYS A 62 5.49 -5.70 -3.06
N CYS A 63 4.82 -5.22 -2.00
CA CYS A 63 5.29 -5.46 -0.65
C CYS A 63 5.05 -6.94 -0.29
N ILE A 64 6.11 -7.69 -0.02
CA ILE A 64 6.02 -9.11 0.42
C ILE A 64 5.24 -9.19 1.74
N ASN A 65 5.54 -8.27 2.66
CA ASN A 65 4.85 -8.11 3.92
C ASN A 65 4.21 -6.71 4.01
N PHE A 66 3.14 -6.56 4.77
CA PHE A 66 2.55 -5.25 5.05
C PHE A 66 3.31 -4.53 6.17
N CYS A 67 3.05 -3.23 6.33
CA CYS A 67 3.80 -2.38 7.26
C CYS A 67 3.80 -2.89 8.72
N LYS A 68 2.70 -3.50 9.16
CA LYS A 68 2.58 -4.10 10.50
C LYS A 68 3.19 -5.52 10.59
N ALA A 69 3.32 -6.21 9.47
CA ALA A 69 3.99 -7.51 9.35
C ALA A 69 5.48 -7.37 8.96
N PHE A 70 6.17 -6.31 9.40
CA PHE A 70 7.59 -6.03 9.09
C PHE A 70 7.91 -5.76 7.60
N GLY A 71 6.93 -5.39 6.79
CA GLY A 71 7.18 -4.93 5.41
C GLY A 71 7.61 -3.47 5.32
N GLY A 72 8.20 -3.06 4.19
CA GLY A 72 8.72 -1.69 4.02
C GLY A 72 10.09 -1.49 4.69
N SER A 73 10.44 -0.26 5.05
CA SER A 73 11.75 0.03 5.66
C SER A 73 11.76 -0.27 7.16
N ASP A 74 12.79 -0.98 7.63
CA ASP A 74 13.03 -1.26 9.06
C ASP A 74 13.36 -0.01 9.87
N THR A 75 13.85 1.04 9.22
CA THR A 75 14.21 2.32 9.85
C THR A 75 13.08 3.37 9.76
N CYS A 76 11.85 2.94 9.47
CA CYS A 76 10.72 3.84 9.37
C CYS A 76 10.46 4.58 10.71
N LYS A 77 10.75 5.89 10.73
CA LYS A 77 10.58 6.74 11.92
C LYS A 77 9.14 6.74 12.47
N ILE A 78 8.13 6.69 11.60
CA ILE A 78 6.72 6.64 12.00
C ILE A 78 6.42 5.35 12.77
N ARG A 79 6.88 4.20 12.26
CA ARG A 79 6.72 2.90 12.93
C ARG A 79 7.38 2.90 14.30
N LEU A 80 8.64 3.35 14.37
CA LEU A 80 9.39 3.41 15.61
C LEU A 80 8.69 4.30 16.65
N CYS A 81 8.19 5.47 16.23
CA CYS A 81 7.41 6.38 17.06
C CYS A 81 6.10 5.77 17.58
N CYS A 82 5.34 5.05 16.74
CA CYS A 82 4.10 4.39 17.19
C CYS A 82 4.39 3.26 18.19
N ARG A 83 5.43 2.46 17.94
CA ARG A 83 5.86 1.38 18.84
C ARG A 83 6.32 1.91 20.20
N SER A 84 7.12 2.98 20.23
CA SER A 84 7.58 3.58 21.49
C SER A 84 6.44 4.18 22.33
N LYS A 85 5.35 4.57 21.68
CA LYS A 85 4.13 5.08 22.32
C LYS A 85 3.08 4.00 22.56
N THR A 86 3.34 2.75 22.19
CA THR A 86 2.40 1.63 22.28
C THR A 86 1.03 1.93 21.65
N ILE A 87 1.01 2.62 20.50
CA ILE A 87 -0.21 2.92 19.74
C ILE A 87 -0.26 2.12 18.43
N ALA A 88 -1.47 1.75 18.00
CA ALA A 88 -1.68 0.94 16.79
C ALA A 88 -1.41 1.72 15.49
N GLY A 89 -1.43 3.05 15.57
CA GLY A 89 -1.08 3.95 14.48
C GLY A 89 -1.27 5.42 14.85
N CYS A 90 -0.88 6.32 13.94
CA CYS A 90 -0.87 7.75 14.20
C CYS A 90 -2.26 8.34 14.51
N TRP A 91 -3.35 7.66 14.16
CA TRP A 91 -4.72 8.09 14.46
C TRP A 91 -5.08 8.02 15.96
N GLU A 92 -4.30 7.31 16.78
CA GLU A 92 -4.43 7.29 18.24
C GLU A 92 -3.57 8.35 18.93
N CYS A 93 -2.70 9.06 18.19
CA CYS A 93 -1.82 10.06 18.76
C CYS A 93 -2.50 11.44 18.82
N ASN A 94 -2.81 11.95 20.00
CA ASN A 94 -3.47 13.26 20.19
C ASN A 94 -2.76 14.47 19.53
N CYS A 95 -1.48 14.33 19.17
CA CYS A 95 -0.69 15.38 18.54
C CYS A 95 -0.44 15.16 17.03
N PHE A 96 -1.17 14.25 16.37
CA PHE A 96 -0.89 13.89 14.97
C PHE A 96 -0.96 15.08 14.02
N GLU A 97 -1.84 16.06 14.27
CA GLU A 97 -2.01 17.27 13.44
C GLU A 97 -0.76 18.15 13.36
N LYS A 98 0.12 18.09 14.37
CA LYS A 98 1.36 18.88 14.44
C LYS A 98 2.61 18.01 14.28
N CYS A 99 2.45 16.74 13.88
CA CYS A 99 3.57 15.80 13.82
C CYS A 99 4.43 16.05 12.58
N ASN A 100 5.71 16.38 12.80
CA ASN A 100 6.70 16.58 11.74
C ASN A 100 7.08 15.30 10.96
N LEU A 101 6.70 14.11 11.44
CA LEU A 101 6.91 12.85 10.72
C LEU A 101 5.82 12.57 9.69
N LEU A 102 4.69 13.30 9.74
CA LEU A 102 3.56 13.10 8.85
C LEU A 102 3.55 14.15 7.75
N THR A 103 3.37 13.71 6.51
CA THR A 103 3.11 14.60 5.38
C THR A 103 1.60 14.77 5.19
N ASN A 104 1.21 15.79 4.41
CA ASN A 104 -0.21 16.09 4.12
C ASN A 104 -0.98 14.86 3.60
N GLN A 105 -0.33 14.01 2.79
CA GLN A 105 -0.94 12.81 2.24
C GLN A 105 -1.38 11.82 3.33
N PHE A 106 -0.64 11.70 4.43
CA PHE A 106 -0.98 10.81 5.55
C PHE A 106 -2.07 11.41 6.44
N LEU A 107 -2.02 12.72 6.67
CA LEU A 107 -2.97 13.43 7.53
C LEU A 107 -4.43 13.26 7.06
N VAL A 108 -4.68 13.23 5.75
CA VAL A 108 -6.03 13.01 5.21
C VAL A 108 -6.64 11.70 5.70
N ASN A 109 -5.89 10.61 5.65
CA ASN A 109 -6.38 9.31 6.11
C ASN A 109 -6.47 9.24 7.63
N ILE A 110 -5.49 9.82 8.33
CA ILE A 110 -5.48 9.83 9.80
C ILE A 110 -6.70 10.58 10.34
N ARG A 111 -7.06 11.73 9.76
CA ARG A 111 -8.28 12.47 10.10
C ARG A 111 -9.54 11.65 9.88
N LYS A 112 -9.64 10.96 8.74
CA LYS A 112 -10.76 10.04 8.47
C LYS A 112 -10.82 8.94 9.53
N ILE A 113 -9.72 8.25 9.80
CA ILE A 113 -9.70 7.17 10.81
C ILE A 113 -10.08 7.72 12.20
N ASN A 114 -9.60 8.90 12.56
CA ASN A 114 -9.93 9.54 13.84
C ASN A 114 -11.42 9.94 13.94
N GLN A 115 -12.04 10.41 12.85
CA GLN A 115 -13.44 10.84 12.83
C GLN A 115 -14.46 9.69 12.78
N GLN A 116 -14.24 8.67 11.95
CA GLN A 116 -15.21 7.60 11.69
C GLN A 116 -14.78 6.23 12.24
N GLY A 117 -13.57 6.12 12.79
CA GLY A 117 -12.99 4.87 13.24
C GLY A 117 -12.36 4.05 12.11
N LEU A 118 -11.53 3.09 12.50
CA LEU A 118 -10.74 2.25 11.57
C LEU A 118 -11.63 1.37 10.68
N ASP A 119 -12.72 0.83 11.23
CA ASP A 119 -13.63 -0.05 10.49
C ASP A 119 -14.39 0.70 9.39
N ALA A 120 -14.93 1.89 9.69
CA ALA A 120 -15.58 2.71 8.68
C ALA A 120 -14.59 3.19 7.61
N PHE A 121 -13.36 3.54 8.02
CA PHE A 121 -12.30 3.88 7.07
C PHE A 121 -12.02 2.76 6.09
N ILE A 122 -11.78 1.53 6.57
CA ILE A 122 -11.51 0.38 5.69
C ILE A 122 -12.67 0.18 4.71
N LYS A 123 -13.93 0.22 5.17
CA LYS A 123 -15.09 0.12 4.29
C LYS A 123 -15.12 1.22 3.22
N SER A 124 -14.72 2.44 3.54
CA SER A 124 -14.70 3.56 2.59
C SER A 124 -13.58 3.46 1.54
N VAL A 125 -12.58 2.60 1.78
CA VAL A 125 -11.43 2.41 0.89
C VAL A 125 -11.36 1.01 0.31
N LEU A 126 -12.36 0.15 0.52
CA LEU A 126 -12.58 -1.04 -0.29
C LEU A 126 -13.25 -0.57 -1.58
#